data_AF-A0A6U6MCI0-F1
#
_entry.id   AF-A0A6U6MCI0-F1
#
_cell.length_a   1.000
_cell.length_b   1.000
_cell.length_c   1.000
_cell.angle_alpha   90.00
_cell.angle_beta   90.00
_cell.angle_gamma   90.00
#
_symmetry.space_group_name_H-M   'P 1'
#
loop_
_entity.id
_entity.type
_entity.pdbx_description
1 polymer ?
#
loop_
_entity_poly.entity_id
_entity_poly.type
_entity_poly.pdbx_seq_one_letter_code
_entity_poly.pdbx_strand_id
1 'polypeptide(L)'
;DEDDDGDVELPAIDIFTVKDVSDIGAGEPLFANFMFEDWTLMSLRFELFLLVRAFKRDLNDPDRTGIPEGHLAHYYFKYFKKPLNTRFFGMATVTDLVNMVKDTVTISEPNSLIVPQLSEDTDPVSDIFVKLTEESRRDRQRRIDAGDETAKLKFSVLSAPVPPQAEPKAKGHVVAAPRGGYQQWGNQPRPNWNRNYGGQSAFRPAGWKGQSYAPKSQGWR
;
A
#
# COMPACT_ATOMS: atom_id res chain seq x y z
N ASP A 1 26.32 -3.09 -45.66
CA ASP A 1 25.65 -4.15 -44.90
C ASP A 1 24.90 -3.47 -43.79
N GLU A 2 23.61 -3.30 -44.03
CA GLU A 2 22.64 -2.69 -43.13
C GLU A 2 22.35 -3.72 -42.04
N ASP A 3 22.79 -3.44 -40.81
CA ASP A 3 22.30 -4.13 -39.63
C ASP A 3 20.87 -3.61 -39.39
N ASP A 4 19.90 -4.27 -40.04
CA ASP A 4 18.47 -4.21 -39.71
C ASP A 4 18.29 -5.05 -38.45
N ASP A 5 18.61 -4.46 -37.30
CA ASP A 5 18.20 -4.93 -35.98
C ASP A 5 16.69 -4.68 -35.84
N GLY A 6 15.92 -5.48 -36.58
CA GLY A 6 14.47 -5.54 -36.47
C GLY A 6 14.11 -5.77 -35.01
N ASP A 7 13.54 -4.73 -34.40
CA ASP A 7 12.89 -4.79 -33.09
C ASP A 7 11.93 -5.98 -33.11
N VAL A 8 12.36 -7.09 -32.51
CA VAL A 8 11.51 -8.25 -32.32
C VAL A 8 10.46 -7.81 -31.31
N GLU A 9 9.31 -7.35 -31.81
CA GLU A 9 8.12 -7.13 -31.00
C GLU A 9 7.81 -8.47 -30.32
N LEU A 10 8.26 -8.60 -29.06
CA LEU A 10 7.90 -9.73 -28.24
C LEU A 10 6.37 -9.78 -28.20
N PRO A 11 5.77 -10.95 -28.48
CA PRO A 11 4.32 -11.06 -28.52
C PRO A 11 3.76 -10.55 -27.20
N ALA A 12 2.84 -9.59 -27.27
CA ALA A 12 2.25 -8.96 -26.11
C ALA A 12 1.69 -10.04 -25.17
N ILE A 13 2.33 -10.22 -24.02
CA ILE A 13 1.93 -11.23 -23.03
C ILE A 13 0.53 -10.90 -22.56
N ASP A 14 -0.41 -11.85 -22.70
CA ASP A 14 -1.73 -11.76 -22.10
C ASP A 14 -1.62 -11.90 -20.57
N ILE A 15 -1.71 -10.75 -19.91
CA ILE A 15 -1.56 -10.55 -18.47
C ILE A 15 -2.44 -11.51 -17.65
N PHE A 16 -3.66 -11.80 -18.12
CA PHE A 16 -4.60 -12.60 -17.34
C PHE A 16 -4.29 -14.09 -17.38
N THR A 17 -3.58 -14.55 -18.42
CA THR A 17 -3.14 -15.95 -18.57
C THR A 17 -1.86 -16.29 -17.80
N VAL A 18 -1.14 -15.28 -17.30
CA VAL A 18 0.07 -15.46 -16.46
C VAL A 18 -0.28 -16.26 -15.20
N LYS A 19 0.46 -17.34 -14.95
CA LYS A 19 0.22 -18.23 -13.79
C LYS A 19 1.01 -17.80 -12.55
N ASP A 20 2.21 -17.27 -12.73
CA ASP A 20 3.06 -16.76 -11.67
C ASP A 20 3.45 -15.33 -12.02
N VAL A 21 2.97 -14.37 -11.23
CA VAL A 21 3.29 -12.95 -11.46
C VAL A 21 4.72 -12.58 -11.08
N SER A 22 5.46 -13.49 -10.43
CA SER A 22 6.86 -13.30 -10.05
C SER A 22 7.85 -13.80 -11.11
N ASP A 23 7.38 -14.60 -12.08
CA ASP A 23 8.19 -15.10 -13.20
C ASP A 23 7.31 -15.28 -14.45
N ILE A 24 7.33 -14.27 -15.33
CA ILE A 24 6.69 -14.32 -16.65
C ILE A 24 7.62 -14.91 -17.73
N GLY A 25 8.81 -15.37 -17.33
CA GLY A 25 9.89 -15.82 -18.20
C GLY A 25 11.23 -15.22 -17.79
N ALA A 26 12.30 -16.02 -17.84
CA ALA A 26 13.67 -15.61 -17.51
C ALA A 26 13.85 -14.97 -16.12
N GLY A 27 12.94 -15.23 -15.16
CA GLY A 27 12.98 -14.65 -13.82
C GLY A 27 12.51 -13.19 -13.74
N GLU A 28 11.86 -12.68 -14.80
CA GLU A 28 11.28 -11.34 -14.79
C GLU A 28 9.88 -11.37 -14.14
N PRO A 29 9.59 -10.52 -13.13
CA PRO A 29 8.24 -10.42 -12.59
C PRO A 29 7.34 -9.54 -13.47
N LEU A 30 6.03 -9.82 -13.46
CA LEU A 30 5.02 -9.04 -14.20
C LEU A 30 5.00 -7.54 -13.80
N PHE A 31 5.39 -7.26 -12.56
CA PHE A 31 5.46 -5.92 -11.98
C PHE A 31 6.86 -5.29 -12.07
N ALA A 32 7.76 -5.82 -12.90
CA ALA A 32 9.14 -5.33 -13.04
C ALA A 32 9.22 -3.82 -13.34
N ASN A 33 8.24 -3.29 -14.07
CA ASN A 33 8.16 -1.90 -14.50
C ASN A 33 7.20 -1.04 -13.66
N PHE A 34 6.79 -1.50 -12.47
CA PHE A 34 5.92 -0.71 -11.60
C PHE A 34 6.68 0.50 -11.04
N MET A 35 6.09 1.67 -11.24
CA MET A 35 6.52 2.89 -10.59
C MET A 35 5.76 3.10 -9.27
N PHE A 36 6.12 4.15 -8.53
CA PHE A 36 5.48 4.51 -7.27
C PHE A 36 3.95 4.61 -7.40
N GLU A 37 3.49 5.20 -8.49
CA GLU A 37 2.08 5.39 -8.78
C GLU A 37 1.35 4.05 -8.98
N ASP A 38 2.00 3.08 -9.63
CA ASP A 38 1.42 1.76 -9.88
C ASP A 38 1.28 0.97 -8.57
N TRP A 39 2.32 0.99 -7.71
CA TRP A 39 2.23 0.41 -6.36
C TRP A 39 1.14 1.04 -5.51
N THR A 40 0.97 2.35 -5.65
CA THR A 40 -0.05 3.08 -4.90
C THR A 40 -1.46 2.76 -5.41
N LEU A 41 -1.67 2.67 -6.74
CA LEU A 41 -2.96 2.27 -7.30
C LEU A 41 -3.29 0.82 -6.98
N MET A 42 -2.30 -0.09 -6.99
CA MET A 42 -2.49 -1.46 -6.53
C MET A 42 -2.91 -1.50 -5.06
N SER A 43 -2.28 -0.68 -4.21
CA SER A 43 -2.65 -0.58 -2.80
C SER A 43 -4.08 -0.05 -2.63
N LEU A 44 -4.47 0.98 -3.39
CA LEU A 44 -5.83 1.52 -3.37
C LEU A 44 -6.87 0.47 -3.82
N ARG A 45 -6.58 -0.28 -4.90
CA ARG A 45 -7.42 -1.39 -5.38
C ARG A 45 -7.69 -2.40 -4.28
N PHE A 46 -6.62 -2.84 -3.61
CA PHE A 46 -6.67 -3.83 -2.55
C PHE A 46 -7.42 -3.31 -1.31
N GLU A 47 -7.08 -2.10 -0.85
CA GLU A 47 -7.70 -1.46 0.31
C GLU A 47 -9.21 -1.27 0.12
N LEU A 48 -9.65 -0.74 -1.03
CA LEU A 48 -11.08 -0.51 -1.29
C LEU A 48 -11.85 -1.82 -1.48
N PHE A 49 -11.28 -2.80 -2.19
CA PHE A 49 -11.91 -4.12 -2.33
C PHE A 49 -12.12 -4.79 -0.97
N LEU A 50 -11.08 -4.81 -0.14
CA LEU A 50 -11.16 -5.37 1.21
C LEU A 50 -12.16 -4.63 2.09
N LEU A 51 -12.17 -3.29 2.02
CA LEU A 51 -13.07 -2.47 2.81
C LEU A 51 -14.54 -2.80 2.51
N VAL A 52 -14.92 -2.85 1.24
CA VAL A 52 -16.30 -3.16 0.84
C VAL A 52 -16.68 -4.57 1.25
N ARG A 53 -15.77 -5.55 1.07
CA ARG A 53 -16.02 -6.94 1.46
C ARG A 53 -16.14 -7.10 2.98
N ALA A 54 -15.28 -6.44 3.75
CA ALA A 54 -15.35 -6.45 5.21
C ALA A 54 -16.63 -5.77 5.72
N PHE A 55 -17.00 -4.63 5.11
CA PHE A 55 -18.25 -3.95 5.43
C PHE A 55 -19.47 -4.85 5.22
N LYS A 56 -19.57 -5.53 4.07
CA LYS A 56 -20.67 -6.48 3.79
C LYS A 56 -20.74 -7.60 4.83
N ARG A 57 -19.58 -8.17 5.20
CA ARG A 57 -19.49 -9.24 6.19
C ARG A 57 -19.91 -8.80 7.59
N ASP A 58 -19.45 -7.63 8.02
CA ASP A 58 -19.74 -7.11 9.36
C ASP A 58 -21.18 -6.67 9.53
N LEU A 59 -21.77 -6.15 8.45
CA LEU A 59 -23.16 -5.73 8.41
C LEU A 59 -24.11 -6.93 8.35
N ASN A 60 -23.70 -8.00 7.66
CA ASN A 60 -24.43 -9.27 7.52
C ASN A 60 -25.90 -9.07 7.11
N ASP A 61 -26.13 -8.12 6.20
CA ASP A 61 -27.45 -7.72 5.70
C ASP A 61 -27.47 -7.88 4.17
N PRO A 62 -28.26 -8.82 3.61
CA PRO A 62 -28.29 -9.07 2.18
C PRO A 62 -28.83 -7.89 1.35
N ASP A 63 -29.61 -7.00 1.96
CA ASP A 63 -30.18 -5.82 1.29
C ASP A 63 -29.19 -4.65 1.23
N ARG A 64 -28.08 -4.73 1.99
CA ARG A 64 -27.02 -3.71 1.99
C ARG A 64 -25.76 -4.22 1.31
N THR A 65 -25.77 -4.12 -0.01
CA THR A 65 -24.78 -4.73 -0.90
C THR A 65 -23.47 -3.94 -1.03
N GLY A 66 -23.38 -2.73 -0.48
CA GLY A 66 -22.22 -1.86 -0.61
C GLY A 66 -22.20 -0.67 0.33
N ILE A 67 -21.14 0.13 0.24
CA ILE A 67 -20.94 1.32 1.09
C ILE A 67 -21.53 2.54 0.38
N PRO A 68 -22.42 3.33 1.01
CA PRO A 68 -22.84 4.61 0.46
C PRO A 68 -21.63 5.50 0.20
N GLU A 69 -21.53 6.11 -0.99
CA GLU A 69 -20.36 6.88 -1.41
C GLU A 69 -19.92 7.93 -0.37
N GLY A 70 -20.89 8.69 0.18
CA GLY A 70 -20.64 9.70 1.20
C GLY A 70 -20.08 9.17 2.52
N HIS A 71 -20.15 7.85 2.76
CA HIS A 71 -19.62 7.20 3.96
C HIS A 71 -18.28 6.49 3.71
N LEU A 72 -17.74 6.49 2.48
CA LEU A 72 -16.50 5.77 2.17
C LEU A 72 -15.35 6.21 3.09
N ALA A 73 -15.11 7.51 3.22
CA ALA A 73 -14.03 8.04 4.05
C ALA A 73 -14.18 7.66 5.53
N HIS A 74 -15.42 7.64 6.03
CA HIS A 74 -15.72 7.22 7.40
C HIS A 74 -15.34 5.76 7.62
N TYR A 75 -15.79 4.85 6.75
CA TYR A 75 -15.48 3.43 6.87
C TYR A 75 -14.00 3.15 6.61
N TYR A 76 -13.38 3.81 5.64
CA TYR A 76 -11.94 3.68 5.39
C TYR A 76 -11.13 4.01 6.66
N PHE A 77 -11.44 5.11 7.35
CA PHE A 77 -10.80 5.44 8.63
C PHE A 77 -11.18 4.44 9.75
N LYS A 78 -12.43 3.98 9.80
CA LYS A 78 -12.89 3.02 10.81
C LYS A 78 -12.09 1.72 10.77
N TYR A 79 -11.88 1.15 9.58
CA TYR A 79 -11.19 -0.12 9.39
C TYR A 79 -9.67 0.03 9.39
N PHE A 80 -9.12 1.01 8.64
CA PHE A 80 -7.67 1.12 8.46
C PHE A 80 -6.97 2.08 9.41
N LYS A 81 -7.72 2.86 10.20
CA LYS A 81 -7.17 3.93 11.06
C LYS A 81 -6.30 4.94 10.30
N LYS A 82 -6.58 5.09 9.00
CA LYS A 82 -5.86 5.93 8.04
C LYS A 82 -6.87 6.83 7.33
N PRO A 83 -6.59 8.13 7.13
CA PRO A 83 -7.48 8.99 6.35
C PRO A 83 -7.41 8.63 4.86
N LEU A 84 -8.56 8.66 4.18
CA LEU A 84 -8.62 8.53 2.72
C LEU A 84 -8.35 9.90 2.08
N ASN A 85 -7.16 10.10 1.52
CA ASN A 85 -6.76 11.39 0.93
C ASN A 85 -6.90 11.38 -0.60
N THR A 86 -8.01 11.89 -1.12
CA THR A 86 -8.25 12.01 -2.58
C THR A 86 -7.23 12.93 -3.26
N ARG A 87 -6.77 13.99 -2.59
CA ARG A 87 -5.83 14.97 -3.14
C ARG A 87 -4.45 14.38 -3.42
N PHE A 88 -4.03 13.39 -2.63
CA PHE A 88 -2.78 12.66 -2.87
C PHE A 88 -2.79 11.97 -4.25
N PHE A 89 -3.94 11.47 -4.71
CA PHE A 89 -4.11 10.87 -6.04
C PHE A 89 -4.36 11.91 -7.15
N GLY A 90 -4.35 13.21 -6.82
CA GLY A 90 -4.70 14.28 -7.76
C GLY A 90 -6.21 14.44 -7.98
N MET A 91 -7.05 13.74 -7.21
CA MET A 91 -8.50 13.71 -7.41
C MET A 91 -9.22 14.72 -6.52
N ALA A 92 -10.36 15.24 -7.00
CA ALA A 92 -11.17 16.21 -6.25
C ALA A 92 -12.25 15.51 -5.41
N THR A 93 -12.86 14.47 -5.95
CA THR A 93 -13.99 13.76 -5.33
C THR A 93 -13.67 12.30 -5.03
N VAL A 94 -14.53 11.67 -4.22
CA VAL A 94 -14.47 10.22 -3.99
C VAL A 94 -14.82 9.46 -5.27
N THR A 95 -15.79 9.96 -6.05
CA THR A 95 -16.15 9.41 -7.36
C THR A 95 -14.93 9.29 -8.27
N ASP A 96 -14.17 10.39 -8.42
CA ASP A 96 -12.97 10.41 -9.27
C ASP A 96 -11.92 9.40 -8.79
N LEU A 97 -11.75 9.28 -7.47
CA LEU A 97 -10.82 8.32 -6.88
C LEU A 97 -11.24 6.87 -7.14
N VAL A 98 -12.52 6.54 -6.97
CA VAL A 98 -13.04 5.19 -7.24
C VAL A 98 -12.91 4.86 -8.73
N ASN A 99 -13.13 5.83 -9.61
CA ASN A 99 -12.99 5.66 -11.05
C ASN A 99 -11.56 5.29 -11.50
N MET A 100 -10.53 5.62 -10.72
CA MET A 100 -9.15 5.18 -10.99
C MET A 100 -8.95 3.67 -10.83
N VAL A 101 -9.83 3.01 -10.06
CA VAL A 101 -9.76 1.59 -9.70
C VAL A 101 -11.10 0.89 -9.94
N LYS A 102 -11.83 1.35 -10.97
CA LYS A 102 -13.17 0.84 -11.33
C LYS A 102 -13.21 -0.65 -11.65
N ASP A 103 -12.05 -1.22 -11.95
CA ASP A 103 -11.84 -2.64 -12.21
C ASP A 103 -11.92 -3.52 -10.95
N THR A 104 -11.83 -2.94 -9.74
CA THR A 104 -11.98 -3.68 -8.47
C THR A 104 -13.21 -3.29 -7.66
N VAL A 105 -13.56 -2.00 -7.66
CA VAL A 105 -14.75 -1.46 -7.00
C VAL A 105 -15.42 -0.43 -7.90
N THR A 106 -16.74 -0.41 -7.96
CA THR A 106 -17.48 0.58 -8.75
C THR A 106 -18.58 1.22 -7.93
N ILE A 107 -19.05 2.39 -8.35
CA ILE A 107 -20.24 3.03 -7.81
C ILE A 107 -21.42 2.54 -8.62
N SER A 108 -22.35 1.84 -7.98
CA SER A 108 -23.58 1.37 -8.60
C SER A 108 -24.61 2.50 -8.68
N GLU A 109 -25.23 2.62 -9.85
CA GLU A 109 -26.40 3.47 -10.06
C GLU A 109 -27.69 2.65 -9.85
N PRO A 110 -28.79 3.25 -9.35
CA PRO A 110 -28.98 4.67 -9.01
C PRO A 110 -28.62 5.04 -7.56
N ASN A 111 -28.23 4.07 -6.73
CA ASN A 111 -28.17 4.26 -5.26
C ASN A 111 -26.84 4.82 -4.74
N SER A 112 -25.86 5.10 -5.62
CA SER A 112 -24.52 5.56 -5.26
C SER A 112 -23.85 4.69 -4.19
N LEU A 113 -23.92 3.36 -4.38
CA LEU A 113 -23.28 2.39 -3.50
C LEU A 113 -22.00 1.87 -4.13
N ILE A 114 -20.90 1.95 -3.38
CA ILE A 114 -19.63 1.36 -3.74
C ILE A 114 -19.70 -0.15 -3.50
N VAL A 115 -19.57 -0.92 -4.58
CA VAL A 115 -19.71 -2.38 -4.62
C VAL A 115 -18.46 -3.02 -5.21
N PRO A 116 -18.10 -4.26 -4.82
CA PRO A 116 -16.96 -4.95 -5.41
C PRO A 116 -17.31 -5.40 -6.84
N GLN A 117 -16.32 -5.40 -7.73
CA GLN A 117 -16.42 -5.96 -9.09
C GLN A 117 -15.85 -7.38 -9.17
N LEU A 118 -14.89 -7.71 -8.30
CA LEU A 118 -14.32 -9.04 -8.23
C LEU A 118 -15.25 -9.97 -7.44
N SER A 119 -15.20 -11.26 -7.77
CA SER A 119 -16.03 -12.28 -7.12
C SER A 119 -15.75 -12.36 -5.61
N GLU A 120 -16.75 -12.77 -4.83
CA GLU A 120 -16.56 -12.96 -3.39
C GLU A 120 -15.57 -14.09 -3.05
N ASP A 121 -15.35 -15.01 -3.99
CA ASP A 121 -14.38 -16.11 -3.89
C ASP A 121 -12.96 -15.68 -4.28
N THR A 122 -12.80 -14.47 -4.83
CA THR A 122 -11.46 -13.93 -5.10
C THR A 122 -10.71 -13.82 -3.78
N ASP A 123 -9.62 -14.57 -3.65
CA ASP A 123 -8.75 -14.49 -2.49
C ASP A 123 -8.19 -13.07 -2.41
N PRO A 124 -8.28 -12.36 -1.26
CA PRO A 124 -7.62 -11.07 -1.11
C PRO A 124 -6.12 -11.12 -1.46
N VAL A 125 -5.45 -12.25 -1.24
CA VAL A 125 -4.02 -12.44 -1.56
C VAL A 125 -3.81 -12.81 -3.04
N SER A 126 -4.83 -12.72 -3.90
CA SER A 126 -4.72 -13.12 -5.29
C SER A 126 -3.90 -12.15 -6.14
N ASP A 127 -3.18 -12.73 -7.09
CA ASP A 127 -2.40 -12.06 -8.13
C ASP A 127 -3.20 -11.09 -9.02
N ILE A 128 -4.53 -11.09 -8.90
CA ILE A 128 -5.42 -10.27 -9.71
C ILE A 128 -5.11 -8.77 -9.58
N PHE A 129 -4.70 -8.29 -8.39
CA PHE A 129 -4.41 -6.88 -8.19
C PHE A 129 -3.14 -6.43 -8.94
N VAL A 130 -2.16 -7.33 -9.03
CA VAL A 130 -0.95 -7.11 -9.85
C VAL A 130 -1.35 -7.05 -11.32
N LYS A 131 -2.12 -8.04 -11.78
CA LYS A 131 -2.60 -8.14 -13.17
C LYS A 131 -3.41 -6.91 -13.60
N LEU A 132 -4.38 -6.49 -12.79
CA LEU A 132 -5.19 -5.30 -13.05
C LEU A 132 -4.38 -4.02 -13.07
N THR A 133 -3.38 -3.91 -12.19
CA THR A 133 -2.49 -2.75 -12.16
C THR A 133 -1.59 -2.72 -13.38
N GLU A 134 -1.05 -3.86 -13.81
CA GLU A 134 -0.22 -3.94 -15.02
C GLU A 134 -1.03 -3.65 -16.30
N GLU A 135 -2.27 -4.17 -16.41
CA GLU A 135 -3.16 -3.83 -17.53
C GLU A 135 -3.44 -2.33 -17.56
N SER A 136 -3.78 -1.74 -16.41
CA SER A 136 -4.00 -0.30 -16.29
C SER A 136 -2.75 0.53 -16.63
N ARG A 137 -1.55 0.05 -16.28
CA ARG A 137 -0.28 0.69 -16.62
C ARG A 137 -0.02 0.64 -18.14
N ARG A 138 -0.20 -0.52 -18.77
CA ARG A 138 -0.03 -0.68 -20.23
C ARG A 138 -1.05 0.13 -21.02
N ASP A 139 -2.31 0.16 -20.61
CA ASP A 139 -3.35 1.03 -21.21
C ASP A 139 -2.96 2.51 -21.11
N ARG A 140 -2.53 2.96 -19.93
CA ARG A 140 -2.08 4.32 -19.70
C ARG A 140 -0.89 4.69 -20.59
N GLN A 141 0.11 3.81 -20.70
CA GLN A 141 1.27 4.04 -21.55
C GLN A 141 0.87 4.16 -23.02
N ARG A 142 0.03 3.24 -23.52
CA ARG A 142 -0.50 3.30 -24.90
C ARG A 142 -1.23 4.62 -25.18
N ARG A 143 -2.03 5.11 -24.23
CA ARG A 143 -2.71 6.42 -24.37
C ARG A 143 -1.72 7.58 -24.41
N ILE A 144 -0.69 7.56 -23.55
CA ILE A 144 0.36 8.58 -23.55
C ILE A 144 1.12 8.58 -24.89
N ASP A 145 1.48 7.41 -25.40
CA ASP A 145 2.20 7.27 -26.67
C ASP A 145 1.35 7.71 -27.86
N ALA A 146 0.02 7.58 -27.76
CA ALA A 146 -0.95 8.12 -28.72
C ALA A 146 -1.20 9.64 -28.57
N GLY A 147 -0.51 10.33 -27.66
CA GLY A 147 -0.62 11.77 -27.43
C GLY A 147 -1.75 12.20 -26.50
N ASP A 148 -2.42 11.27 -25.82
CA ASP A 148 -3.41 11.58 -24.80
C ASP A 148 -2.76 11.89 -23.45
N GLU A 149 -2.39 13.17 -23.29
CA GLU A 149 -1.80 13.73 -22.09
C GLU A 149 -2.69 13.59 -20.84
N THR A 150 -4.00 13.35 -21.00
CA THR A 150 -4.92 13.17 -19.87
C THR A 150 -4.71 11.85 -19.13
N ALA A 151 -4.03 10.88 -19.75
CA ALA A 151 -3.69 9.60 -19.13
C ALA A 151 -2.58 9.71 -18.07
N LYS A 152 -1.82 10.81 -18.03
CA LYS A 152 -0.74 11.01 -17.04
C LYS A 152 -1.31 11.15 -15.63
N LEU A 153 -0.79 10.36 -14.69
CA LEU A 153 -1.13 10.45 -13.27
C LEU A 153 -0.52 11.71 -12.65
N LYS A 154 -1.28 12.36 -11.77
CA LYS A 154 -0.92 13.65 -11.15
C LYS A 154 -0.94 13.55 -9.63
N PHE A 155 -0.12 12.65 -9.09
CA PHE A 155 -0.07 12.47 -7.64
C PHE A 155 0.52 13.72 -6.95
N SER A 156 -0.13 14.15 -5.87
CA SER A 156 0.36 15.25 -5.04
C SER A 156 1.18 14.67 -3.89
N VAL A 157 2.48 14.48 -4.12
CA VAL A 157 3.41 13.95 -3.09
C VAL A 157 3.43 14.83 -1.84
N LEU A 158 3.19 16.14 -1.98
CA LEU A 158 3.04 17.07 -0.85
C LEU A 158 1.82 16.75 0.05
N SER A 159 0.87 15.99 -0.48
CA SER A 159 -0.32 15.53 0.24
C SER A 159 -0.17 14.10 0.78
N ALA A 160 1.02 13.50 0.70
CA ALA A 160 1.28 12.19 1.29
C ALA A 160 1.05 12.23 2.82
N PRO A 161 0.41 11.20 3.41
CA PRO A 161 0.21 11.15 4.85
C PRO A 161 1.55 11.07 5.59
N VAL A 162 1.81 12.04 6.48
CA VAL A 162 2.97 12.02 7.36
C VAL A 162 2.76 10.93 8.41
N PRO A 163 3.71 10.01 8.62
CA PRO A 163 3.59 9.00 9.68
C PRO A 163 3.45 9.71 11.03
N PRO A 164 2.58 9.22 11.94
CA PRO A 164 2.40 9.83 13.24
C PRO A 164 3.75 9.85 13.97
N GLN A 165 4.27 11.05 14.17
CA GLN A 165 5.50 11.28 14.90
C GLN A 165 5.23 10.85 16.34
N ALA A 166 5.91 9.80 16.80
CA ALA A 166 5.74 9.31 18.17
C ALA A 166 5.99 10.47 19.13
N GLU A 167 4.97 10.84 19.90
CA GLU A 167 5.09 11.91 20.89
C GLU A 167 6.26 11.57 21.84
N PRO A 168 7.21 12.50 22.06
CA PRO A 168 8.25 12.27 23.03
C PRO A 168 7.59 12.15 24.40
N LYS A 169 7.65 10.95 25.00
CA LYS A 169 7.19 10.71 26.37
C LYS A 169 7.79 11.78 27.29
N ALA A 170 6.93 12.62 27.85
CA ALA A 170 7.32 13.64 28.81
C ALA A 170 8.14 12.99 29.94
N LYS A 171 9.39 13.43 30.13
CA LYS A 171 10.22 13.00 31.26
C LYS A 171 9.53 13.44 32.55
N GLY A 172 9.21 12.48 33.41
CA GLY A 172 8.48 12.72 34.65
C GLY A 172 9.16 13.76 35.54
N HIS A 173 8.37 14.70 36.06
CA HIS A 173 8.76 15.55 37.17
C HIS A 173 8.84 14.66 38.43
N VAL A 174 10.06 14.35 38.88
CA VAL A 174 10.29 13.79 40.21
C VAL A 174 10.12 14.94 41.21
N VAL A 175 8.97 14.97 41.88
CA VAL A 175 8.74 15.86 43.03
C VAL A 175 9.59 15.34 44.19
N ALA A 176 10.56 16.13 44.64
CA ALA A 176 11.39 15.80 45.79
C ALA A 176 10.57 15.87 47.09
N ALA A 177 10.44 14.76 47.81
CA ALA A 177 9.87 14.72 49.15
C ALA A 177 10.98 14.93 50.22
N PRO A 178 10.71 15.66 51.32
CA PRO A 178 11.71 15.95 52.36
C PRO A 178 11.95 14.78 53.32
N ARG A 179 13.17 14.76 53.89
CA ARG A 179 13.75 13.75 54.79
C ARG A 179 13.22 13.82 56.23
N GLY A 180 13.03 12.63 56.84
CA GLY A 180 12.95 12.36 58.28
C GLY A 180 11.89 11.28 58.54
N GLY A 181 12.05 10.22 59.34
CA GLY A 181 13.09 9.66 60.20
C GLY A 181 12.41 8.53 61.01
N TYR A 182 13.17 7.47 61.35
CA TYR A 182 12.88 6.34 62.26
C TYR A 182 12.12 5.06 61.79
N GLN A 183 12.90 3.95 61.80
CA GLN A 183 12.68 2.57 62.35
C GLN A 183 11.31 1.88 62.25
N GLN A 184 11.12 0.56 62.10
CA GLN A 184 11.91 -0.64 61.78
C GLN A 184 10.88 -1.81 61.81
N TRP A 185 11.13 -2.90 61.06
CA TRP A 185 10.51 -4.24 61.12
C TRP A 185 9.16 -4.51 60.46
N GLY A 186 9.15 -5.47 59.51
CA GLY A 186 7.92 -6.05 58.96
C GLY A 186 8.13 -6.78 57.63
N ASN A 187 8.83 -7.90 57.68
CA ASN A 187 9.22 -8.81 56.60
C ASN A 187 8.01 -9.42 55.83
N GLN A 188 7.81 -9.10 54.54
CA GLN A 188 7.29 -10.02 53.49
C GLN A 188 7.67 -9.56 52.06
N PRO A 189 8.31 -10.40 51.22
CA PRO A 189 8.69 -10.03 49.85
C PRO A 189 7.56 -10.30 48.84
N ARG A 190 7.18 -9.28 48.06
CA ARG A 190 6.50 -9.46 46.76
C ARG A 190 7.52 -9.20 45.64
N PRO A 191 7.76 -10.13 44.71
CA PRO A 191 8.69 -9.90 43.62
C PRO A 191 8.11 -8.92 42.60
N ASN A 192 8.69 -7.71 42.58
CA ASN A 192 8.52 -6.70 41.55
C ASN A 192 9.43 -7.04 40.35
N TRP A 193 8.82 -7.52 39.26
CA TRP A 193 9.49 -7.63 37.96
C TRP A 193 9.41 -6.29 37.22
N ASN A 194 10.24 -5.33 37.63
CA ASN A 194 10.63 -4.27 36.71
C ASN A 194 12.00 -3.67 37.08
N ARG A 195 13.05 -4.17 36.43
CA ARG A 195 14.32 -3.45 36.30
C ARG A 195 14.88 -3.60 34.89
N ASN A 196 14.52 -2.63 34.08
CA ASN A 196 15.30 -2.16 32.96
C ASN A 196 16.67 -1.65 33.45
N TYR A 197 17.77 -2.23 32.94
CA TYR A 197 19.07 -1.62 32.61
C TYR A 197 19.75 -2.68 31.74
N GLY A 198 19.94 -2.49 30.44
CA GLY A 198 20.70 -1.40 29.87
C GLY A 198 22.16 -1.84 29.79
N GLY A 199 22.50 -2.61 28.75
CA GLY A 199 23.85 -3.11 28.50
C GLY A 199 24.07 -3.23 27.00
N GLN A 200 24.91 -2.34 26.47
CA GLN A 200 25.43 -2.36 25.11
C GLN A 200 26.07 -3.72 24.80
N SER A 201 25.74 -4.30 23.64
CA SER A 201 26.67 -5.17 22.93
C SER A 201 26.25 -5.29 21.48
N ALA A 202 27.11 -4.77 20.61
CA ALA A 202 27.07 -4.97 19.18
C ALA A 202 27.02 -6.47 18.85
N PHE A 203 26.06 -6.87 18.04
CA PHE A 203 26.08 -8.16 17.36
C PHE A 203 25.89 -7.92 15.86
N ARG A 204 27.00 -8.02 15.12
CA ARG A 204 27.01 -8.16 13.67
C ARG A 204 26.89 -9.66 13.37
N PRO A 205 25.88 -10.15 12.65
CA PRO A 205 25.98 -11.47 12.05
C PRO A 205 26.89 -11.38 10.81
N ALA A 206 27.93 -12.21 10.83
CA ALA A 206 28.84 -12.43 9.72
C ALA A 206 28.16 -13.24 8.62
N GLY A 207 28.45 -12.90 7.35
CA GLY A 207 28.29 -13.83 6.24
C GLY A 207 27.15 -13.56 5.26
N TRP A 208 27.03 -12.34 4.73
CA TRP A 208 26.34 -12.11 3.45
C TRP A 208 27.29 -11.37 2.50
N LYS A 209 27.89 -12.10 1.56
CA LYS A 209 28.64 -11.53 0.43
C LYS A 209 27.61 -10.93 -0.54
N GLY A 210 27.33 -9.65 -0.38
CA GLY A 210 26.57 -8.86 -1.36
C GLY A 210 27.43 -8.60 -2.59
N GLN A 211 27.14 -9.30 -3.68
CA GLN A 211 27.64 -8.98 -5.01
C GLN A 211 26.88 -7.72 -5.48
N SER A 212 27.56 -6.59 -5.47
CA SER A 212 27.05 -5.32 -5.96
C SER A 212 27.14 -5.31 -7.49
N TYR A 213 25.99 -5.31 -8.15
CA TYR A 213 25.90 -5.02 -9.58
C TYR A 213 25.90 -3.50 -9.75
N ALA A 214 26.99 -2.96 -10.30
CA ALA A 214 27.07 -1.56 -10.71
C ALA A 214 26.87 -1.49 -12.23
N PRO A 215 25.92 -0.69 -12.75
CA PRO A 215 25.83 -0.46 -14.18
C PRO A 215 27.01 0.40 -14.65
N LYS A 216 27.75 -0.09 -15.65
CA LYS A 216 28.83 0.63 -16.31
C LYS A 216 28.26 1.81 -17.09
N SER A 217 28.66 3.01 -16.74
CA SER A 217 28.52 4.20 -17.59
C SER A 217 29.55 4.13 -18.72
N GLN A 218 29.10 3.95 -19.96
CA GLN A 218 29.91 4.25 -21.14
C GLN A 218 29.62 5.67 -21.58
N GLY A 219 30.66 6.50 -21.53
CA GLY A 219 30.66 7.85 -22.08
C GLY A 219 30.79 7.83 -23.59
N TRP A 220 30.10 8.76 -24.24
CA TRP A 220 30.22 9.04 -25.66
C TRP A 220 31.48 9.88 -25.91
N ARG A 221 32.27 9.47 -26.91
CA ARG A 221 33.18 10.32 -27.67
C ARG A 221 32.68 10.35 -29.11
#